data_AF-A0A061LU99-F1
#
_entry.id   AF-A0A061LU99-F1
#
_cell.length_a   1.000
_cell.length_b   1.000
_cell.length_c   1.000
_cell.angle_alpha   90.00
_cell.angle_beta   90.00
_cell.angle_gamma   90.00
#
_symmetry.space_group_name_H-M   'P 1'
#
loop_
_entity.id
_entity.type
_entity.pdbx_description
1 polymer ?
#
loop_
_entity_poly.entity_id
_entity_poly.type
_entity_poly.pdbx_seq_one_letter_code
_entity_poly.pdbx_strand_id
1 'polypeptide(L)'
;MSPRRGLVALGAIGAATLTLTACVPNAGTGANAQSIAVTASDTACDVEAAEAQSGTITFTVKNDGSKVNEFYVLGSNELTIIGEVENIAPGSSRDLTVQVGPGDYFTSCKPGMIGTGVGQAAFAVTGDAVETTPEEDAVVAQYVGYVKTQTEELVPQVEAFVAAYQAGDDETARQLFPIARINYERIEPTAEQFGDLDPKIDYRKPGAIEEGLPFTGFHRIEQDLWLDEAIANYSTPEKDHYPKDDLKPLTPEERKEIGDQLVADVNELKDEVASPDFTLTLADITEGAKGLLDEVAAPDGKLPGEENEFAHTDLYDFTANVEGAQVAFDTVRGLLEANGGEDLAKQLDERFADMFALLETYGSYDEGFVFYDTVDQQQRNELAAKLTALSEPMSKLTAGVVQG
;
A
#
# COMPACT_ATOMS: atom_id res chain seq x y z
N MET A 1 2.49 82.48 0.95
CA MET A 1 1.17 82.16 1.54
C MET A 1 0.53 81.07 0.69
N SER A 2 0.08 79.99 1.34
CA SER A 2 -0.33 78.66 0.81
C SER A 2 0.79 77.85 0.14
N PRO A 3 1.05 76.58 0.55
CA PRO A 3 0.15 75.41 0.42
C PRO A 3 -0.05 74.62 1.76
N ARG A 4 -1.21 74.01 2.04
CA ARG A 4 -1.74 72.64 1.73
C ARG A 4 -1.14 71.44 2.51
N ARG A 5 -2.07 70.77 3.22
CA ARG A 5 -2.26 69.31 3.45
C ARG A 5 -1.48 68.59 4.56
N GLY A 6 -2.23 67.78 5.34
CA GLY A 6 -1.73 66.65 6.12
C GLY A 6 -2.63 66.27 7.30
N LEU A 7 -3.82 65.71 7.05
CA LEU A 7 -4.61 65.02 8.10
C LEU A 7 -4.14 63.56 8.14
N VAL A 8 -3.50 63.19 9.25
CA VAL A 8 -3.08 61.82 9.56
C VAL A 8 -4.29 61.08 10.11
N ALA A 9 -4.77 60.06 9.39
CA ALA A 9 -5.71 59.08 9.93
C ALA A 9 -4.91 57.92 10.54
N LEU A 10 -5.03 57.72 11.85
CA LEU A 10 -4.58 56.48 12.50
C LEU A 10 -5.52 55.35 12.06
N GLY A 11 -5.02 54.42 11.24
CA GLY A 11 -5.67 53.14 10.98
C GLY A 11 -5.41 52.18 12.13
N ALA A 12 -6.48 51.65 12.72
CA ALA A 12 -6.41 50.55 13.67
C ALA A 12 -6.02 49.27 12.92
N ILE A 13 -4.92 48.64 13.31
CA ILE A 13 -4.51 47.32 12.84
C ILE A 13 -5.34 46.30 13.62
N GLY A 14 -6.40 45.79 12.99
CA GLY A 14 -7.09 44.59 13.45
C GLY A 14 -6.28 43.37 13.03
N ALA A 15 -5.75 42.64 14.01
CA ALA A 15 -5.16 41.32 13.79
C ALA A 15 -6.29 40.34 13.43
N ALA A 16 -6.36 39.96 12.16
CA ALA A 16 -7.20 38.86 11.72
C ALA A 16 -6.42 37.55 11.95
N THR A 17 -6.77 36.82 12.99
CA THR A 17 -6.40 35.42 13.17
C THR A 17 -7.13 34.59 12.11
N LEU A 18 -6.40 34.13 11.10
CA LEU A 18 -6.86 33.10 10.16
C LEU A 18 -6.86 31.76 10.89
N THR A 19 -8.01 31.34 11.40
CA THR A 19 -8.26 29.95 11.74
C THR A 19 -8.52 29.19 10.43
N LEU A 20 -7.54 28.41 9.96
CA LEU A 20 -7.78 27.43 8.91
C LEU A 20 -8.62 26.28 9.50
N THR A 21 -9.94 26.42 9.41
CA THR A 21 -10.86 25.29 9.48
C THR A 21 -10.96 24.71 8.08
N ALA A 22 -10.32 23.56 7.85
CA ALA A 22 -10.62 22.71 6.70
C ALA A 22 -12.03 22.15 6.91
N CYS A 23 -13.03 22.81 6.35
CA CYS A 23 -14.40 22.33 6.31
C CYS A 23 -14.59 21.54 5.02
N VAL A 24 -14.60 20.22 5.12
CA VAL A 24 -15.30 19.36 4.15
C VAL A 24 -16.80 19.74 4.21
N PRO A 25 -17.53 19.81 3.09
CA PRO A 25 -18.95 20.13 3.10
C PRO A 25 -19.71 19.13 3.96
N ASN A 26 -20.36 19.62 5.02
CA ASN A 26 -21.22 18.83 5.89
C ASN A 26 -22.47 18.42 5.09
N ALA A 27 -22.43 17.25 4.46
CA ALA A 27 -23.58 16.67 3.77
C ALA A 27 -24.67 16.38 4.82
N GLY A 28 -25.91 16.72 4.46
CA GLY A 28 -26.99 17.00 5.42
C GLY A 28 -27.32 15.86 6.40
N THR A 29 -27.88 16.26 7.54
CA THR A 29 -28.57 15.40 8.50
C THR A 29 -29.76 14.70 7.83
N GLY A 30 -29.51 13.60 7.13
CA GLY A 30 -30.53 12.68 6.64
C GLY A 30 -31.21 11.96 7.81
N ALA A 31 -32.45 11.50 7.61
CA ALA A 31 -33.28 10.89 8.65
C ALA A 31 -32.77 9.55 9.23
N ASN A 32 -31.56 9.11 8.84
CA ASN A 32 -30.93 7.84 9.23
C ASN A 32 -29.44 8.01 9.64
N ALA A 33 -28.99 9.20 10.06
CA ALA A 33 -27.61 9.38 10.52
C ALA A 33 -27.33 8.51 11.76
N GLN A 34 -26.42 7.55 11.63
CA GLN A 34 -26.02 6.63 12.69
C GLN A 34 -24.73 7.14 13.33
N SER A 35 -24.64 7.05 14.66
CA SER A 35 -23.43 7.37 15.40
C SER A 35 -22.97 6.16 16.19
N ILE A 36 -21.70 5.81 16.04
CA ILE A 36 -21.07 4.66 16.68
C ILE A 36 -19.87 5.18 17.47
N ALA A 37 -19.84 4.94 18.78
CA ALA A 37 -18.67 5.31 19.57
C ALA A 37 -17.51 4.33 19.31
N VAL A 38 -16.30 4.88 19.24
CA VAL A 38 -15.05 4.10 19.17
C VAL A 38 -14.13 4.55 20.30
N THR A 39 -13.60 3.60 21.07
CA THR A 39 -12.56 3.86 22.06
C THR A 39 -11.25 3.24 21.57
N ALA A 40 -10.35 4.10 21.10
CA ALA A 40 -9.01 3.72 20.67
C ALA A 40 -8.04 3.78 21.85
N SER A 41 -7.18 2.77 21.97
CA SER A 41 -6.11 2.73 22.99
C SER A 41 -4.78 2.28 22.37
N ASP A 42 -3.75 2.14 23.19
CA ASP A 42 -2.43 1.68 22.71
C ASP A 42 -2.43 0.20 22.25
N THR A 43 -3.47 -0.58 22.60
CA THR A 43 -3.51 -2.03 22.34
C THR A 43 -4.87 -2.56 21.87
N ALA A 44 -5.88 -1.70 21.73
CA ALA A 44 -7.25 -2.11 21.39
C ALA A 44 -8.00 -1.01 20.64
N CYS A 45 -8.98 -1.42 19.84
CA CYS A 45 -9.91 -0.58 19.11
C CYS A 45 -11.34 -1.05 19.43
N ASP A 46 -11.96 -0.46 20.44
CA ASP A 46 -13.28 -0.89 20.90
C ASP A 46 -14.37 -0.11 20.14
N VAL A 47 -15.00 -0.76 19.15
CA VAL A 47 -16.13 -0.22 18.40
C VAL A 47 -17.45 -0.65 19.05
N GLU A 48 -18.33 0.30 19.37
CA GLU A 48 -19.56 0.05 20.16
C GLU A 48 -20.53 -0.92 19.46
N ALA A 49 -20.55 -0.93 18.13
CA ALA A 49 -21.41 -1.78 17.32
C ALA A 49 -20.62 -2.41 16.17
N ALA A 50 -20.79 -3.72 15.97
CA ALA A 50 -20.21 -4.46 14.85
C ALA A 50 -21.11 -4.47 13.60
N GLU A 51 -22.27 -3.81 13.65
CA GLU A 51 -23.18 -3.72 12.52
C GLU A 51 -23.89 -2.37 12.45
N ALA A 52 -24.27 -1.95 11.25
CA ALA A 52 -25.04 -0.75 10.97
C ALA A 52 -25.98 -0.94 9.76
N GLN A 53 -26.86 0.04 9.56
CA GLN A 53 -27.64 0.17 8.33
C GLN A 53 -26.83 0.93 7.27
N SER A 54 -27.09 0.66 6.00
CA SER A 54 -26.51 1.39 4.88
C SER A 54 -26.90 2.87 4.94
N GLY A 55 -25.97 3.73 4.55
CA GLY A 55 -26.13 5.18 4.60
C GLY A 55 -24.94 5.91 5.22
N THR A 56 -25.22 7.07 5.80
CA THR A 56 -24.23 7.88 6.51
C THR A 56 -24.00 7.33 7.91
N ILE A 57 -22.74 6.99 8.22
CA ILE A 57 -22.31 6.52 9.54
C ILE A 57 -21.22 7.45 10.05
N THR A 58 -21.40 7.97 11.26
CA THR A 58 -20.39 8.76 11.98
C THR A 58 -19.79 7.93 13.12
N PHE A 59 -18.50 7.64 13.03
CA PHE A 59 -17.73 7.05 14.11
C PHE A 59 -17.14 8.17 14.97
N THR A 60 -17.57 8.27 16.23
CA THR A 60 -16.99 9.22 17.19
C THR A 60 -15.87 8.53 17.93
N VAL A 61 -14.64 8.82 17.50
CA VAL A 61 -13.43 8.14 17.97
C VAL A 61 -12.82 8.93 19.12
N LYS A 62 -12.70 8.29 20.28
CA LYS A 62 -12.00 8.81 21.45
C LYS A 62 -10.70 8.05 21.65
N ASN A 63 -9.60 8.78 21.78
CA ASN A 63 -8.31 8.19 22.10
C ASN A 63 -8.06 8.19 23.61
N ASP A 64 -8.21 7.03 24.24
CA ASP A 64 -7.89 6.77 25.64
C ASP A 64 -6.48 6.19 25.84
N GLY A 65 -5.72 6.05 24.75
CA GLY A 65 -4.31 5.66 24.75
C GLY A 65 -3.35 6.79 25.12
N SER A 66 -2.06 6.47 25.12
CA SER A 66 -0.97 7.41 25.40
C SER A 66 -0.29 7.94 24.13
N LYS A 67 -0.49 7.28 22.99
CA LYS A 67 0.03 7.68 21.67
C LYS A 67 -1.00 8.46 20.86
N VAL A 68 -0.55 9.23 19.87
CA VAL A 68 -1.44 9.68 18.79
C VAL A 68 -2.03 8.45 18.10
N ASN A 69 -3.31 8.49 17.75
CA ASN A 69 -4.02 7.34 17.19
C ASN A 69 -4.73 7.73 15.90
N GLU A 70 -5.14 6.70 15.16
CA GLU A 70 -5.87 6.79 13.91
C GLU A 70 -6.97 5.73 13.93
N PHE A 71 -8.03 5.95 13.18
CA PHE A 71 -9.12 4.99 13.04
C PHE A 71 -9.50 4.85 11.58
N TYR A 72 -9.69 3.59 11.16
CA TYR A 72 -9.95 3.20 9.80
C TYR A 72 -11.27 2.42 9.71
N VAL A 73 -12.00 2.68 8.63
CA VAL A 73 -12.98 1.77 8.05
C VAL A 73 -12.36 1.23 6.77
N LEU A 74 -12.23 -0.09 6.70
CA LEU A 74 -11.57 -0.82 5.63
C LEU A 74 -12.60 -1.64 4.85
N GLY A 75 -12.32 -1.91 3.58
CA GLY A 75 -13.10 -2.80 2.73
C GLY A 75 -13.01 -4.26 3.19
N SER A 76 -13.73 -5.15 2.52
CA SER A 76 -13.76 -6.58 2.83
C SER A 76 -12.41 -7.29 2.66
N ASN A 77 -11.49 -6.70 1.89
CA ASN A 77 -10.12 -7.19 1.72
C ASN A 77 -9.16 -6.70 2.82
N GLU A 78 -9.65 -6.00 3.84
CA GLU A 78 -8.86 -5.51 4.98
C GLU A 78 -7.75 -4.51 4.59
N LEU A 79 -7.69 -4.07 3.32
CA LEU A 79 -6.64 -3.21 2.78
C LEU A 79 -7.20 -1.89 2.23
N THR A 80 -8.33 -1.94 1.52
CA THR A 80 -8.91 -0.77 0.87
C THR A 80 -9.45 0.20 1.91
N ILE A 81 -8.99 1.45 1.92
CA ILE A 81 -9.47 2.46 2.86
C ILE A 81 -10.79 3.04 2.37
N ILE A 82 -11.88 2.77 3.11
CA ILE A 82 -13.19 3.37 2.87
C ILE A 82 -13.25 4.77 3.50
N GLY A 83 -12.63 4.93 4.67
CA GLY A 83 -12.44 6.22 5.29
C GLY A 83 -11.55 6.11 6.52
N GLU A 84 -10.90 7.22 6.86
CA GLU A 84 -9.97 7.29 7.98
C GLU A 84 -10.09 8.63 8.71
N VAL A 85 -9.71 8.62 9.99
CA VAL A 85 -9.44 9.85 10.74
C VAL A 85 -8.14 9.70 11.50
N GLU A 86 -7.16 10.52 11.12
CA GLU A 86 -5.80 10.44 11.66
C GLU A 86 -5.54 11.43 12.80
N ASN A 87 -4.34 11.43 13.36
CA ASN A 87 -3.85 12.48 14.27
C ASN A 87 -4.75 12.75 15.49
N ILE A 88 -5.35 11.70 16.06
CA ILE A 88 -6.21 11.80 17.25
C ILE A 88 -5.30 11.85 18.48
N ALA A 89 -5.12 13.02 19.08
CA ALA A 89 -4.25 13.19 20.24
C ALA A 89 -4.77 12.44 21.50
N PRO A 90 -3.88 12.01 22.42
CA PRO A 90 -4.28 11.41 23.69
C PRO A 90 -5.32 12.25 24.45
N GLY A 91 -6.39 11.60 24.89
CA GLY A 91 -7.50 12.24 25.63
C GLY A 91 -8.43 13.11 24.77
N SER A 92 -8.26 13.12 23.45
CA SER A 92 -9.13 13.86 22.53
C SER A 92 -10.11 12.96 21.78
N SER A 93 -11.08 13.58 21.11
CA SER A 93 -12.01 12.90 20.22
C SER A 93 -12.05 13.56 18.85
N ARG A 94 -12.24 12.75 17.80
CA ARG A 94 -12.50 13.19 16.43
C ARG A 94 -13.57 12.30 15.81
N ASP A 95 -14.34 12.89 14.89
CA ASP A 95 -15.34 12.15 14.13
C ASP A 95 -14.76 11.72 12.76
N LEU A 96 -15.03 10.48 12.37
CA LEU A 96 -14.97 10.01 10.99
C LEU A 96 -16.41 9.84 10.50
N THR A 97 -16.76 10.40 9.35
CA THR A 97 -18.06 10.17 8.72
C THR A 97 -17.86 9.54 7.35
N VAL A 98 -18.50 8.40 7.14
CA VAL A 98 -18.45 7.64 5.87
C VAL A 98 -19.86 7.43 5.33
N GLN A 99 -19.95 7.28 4.02
CA GLN A 99 -21.16 6.89 3.32
C GLN A 99 -20.95 5.49 2.74
N VAL A 100 -21.65 4.49 3.26
CA VAL A 100 -21.40 3.07 2.92
C VAL A 100 -22.69 2.33 2.56
N GLY A 101 -22.60 1.48 1.54
CA GLY A 101 -23.65 0.55 1.14
C GLY A 101 -23.66 -0.73 1.99
N PRO A 102 -24.58 -1.67 1.73
CA PRO A 102 -24.57 -2.97 2.38
C PRO A 102 -23.33 -3.76 1.95
N GLY A 103 -22.68 -4.44 2.88
CA GLY A 103 -21.45 -5.18 2.64
C GLY A 103 -20.70 -5.54 3.91
N ASP A 104 -19.61 -6.27 3.71
CA ASP A 104 -18.65 -6.61 4.76
C ASP A 104 -17.50 -5.59 4.75
N TYR A 105 -17.18 -5.08 5.93
CA TYR A 105 -16.13 -4.09 6.17
C TYR A 105 -15.32 -4.51 7.38
N PHE A 106 -14.21 -3.81 7.62
CA PHE A 106 -13.43 -3.94 8.83
C PHE A 106 -13.19 -2.58 9.47
N THR A 107 -12.93 -2.60 10.76
CA THR A 107 -12.53 -1.40 11.53
C THR A 107 -11.22 -1.68 12.21
N SER A 108 -10.34 -0.69 12.30
CA SER A 108 -9.02 -0.84 12.93
C SER A 108 -8.54 0.49 13.52
N CYS A 109 -7.71 0.44 14.56
CA CYS A 109 -7.03 1.61 15.11
C CYS A 109 -5.52 1.48 14.95
N LYS A 110 -4.79 2.58 14.76
CA LYS A 110 -3.32 2.56 14.61
C LYS A 110 -2.61 3.43 15.65
N PRO A 111 -2.29 2.90 16.85
CA PRO A 111 -1.64 3.67 17.89
C PRO A 111 -0.17 3.94 17.57
N GLY A 112 0.14 5.21 17.35
CA GLY A 112 1.47 5.69 16.98
C GLY A 112 1.67 5.91 15.49
N MET A 113 0.64 5.72 14.65
CA MET A 113 0.69 5.97 13.20
C MET A 113 1.79 5.17 12.47
N ILE A 114 2.11 3.97 12.99
CA ILE A 114 3.17 3.10 12.47
C ILE A 114 2.82 1.63 12.78
N GLY A 115 3.11 0.72 11.85
CA GLY A 115 2.80 -0.70 11.97
C GLY A 115 1.35 -1.07 11.65
N THR A 116 1.02 -2.36 11.76
CA THR A 116 -0.22 -3.00 11.26
C THR A 116 -1.51 -2.67 12.02
N GLY A 117 -1.46 -1.77 13.00
CA GLY A 117 -2.61 -1.40 13.81
C GLY A 117 -3.00 -2.43 14.87
N VAL A 118 -4.15 -2.20 15.53
CA VAL A 118 -4.70 -3.00 16.63
C VAL A 118 -6.21 -3.08 16.54
N GLY A 119 -6.76 -4.18 17.05
CA GLY A 119 -8.20 -4.35 17.21
C GLY A 119 -8.97 -4.41 15.89
N GLN A 120 -8.33 -4.91 14.83
CA GLN A 120 -9.01 -5.15 13.56
C GLN A 120 -10.20 -6.08 13.78
N ALA A 121 -11.39 -5.63 13.39
CA ALA A 121 -12.63 -6.35 13.63
C ALA A 121 -13.63 -6.16 12.49
N ALA A 122 -14.33 -7.25 12.15
CA ALA A 122 -15.39 -7.25 11.14
C ALA A 122 -16.54 -6.31 11.53
N PHE A 123 -17.05 -5.58 10.55
CA PHE A 123 -18.15 -4.63 10.64
C PHE A 123 -19.11 -4.83 9.47
N ALA A 124 -20.37 -5.17 9.77
CA ALA A 124 -21.36 -5.47 8.74
C ALA A 124 -22.29 -4.28 8.48
N VAL A 125 -22.52 -3.94 7.21
CA VAL A 125 -23.54 -2.96 6.84
C VAL A 125 -24.66 -3.68 6.12
N THR A 126 -25.90 -3.46 6.55
CA THR A 126 -27.11 -4.09 5.99
C THR A 126 -28.08 -3.05 5.46
N GLY A 127 -29.00 -3.44 4.57
CA GLY A 127 -29.99 -2.52 4.02
C GLY A 127 -29.89 -2.40 2.51
N ASP A 128 -30.42 -1.30 1.97
CA ASP A 128 -30.48 -1.05 0.52
C ASP A 128 -29.17 -0.46 0.01
N ALA A 129 -28.88 -0.67 -1.28
CA ALA A 129 -27.75 -0.04 -1.95
C ALA A 129 -27.82 1.49 -1.82
N VAL A 130 -26.65 2.10 -1.63
CA VAL A 130 -26.51 3.55 -1.55
C VAL A 130 -25.89 4.03 -2.84
N GLU A 131 -26.61 4.86 -3.59
CA GLU A 131 -25.99 5.56 -4.71
C GLU A 131 -25.10 6.68 -4.19
N THR A 132 -23.81 6.60 -4.52
CA THR A 132 -22.84 7.67 -4.29
C THR A 132 -22.17 7.99 -5.62
N THR A 133 -21.93 9.26 -5.87
CA THR A 133 -20.98 9.69 -6.92
C THR A 133 -19.74 10.16 -6.19
N PRO A 134 -18.68 9.34 -6.07
CA PRO A 134 -17.45 9.78 -5.43
C PRO A 134 -16.87 10.99 -6.15
N GLU A 135 -16.22 11.88 -5.41
CA GLU A 135 -15.43 12.95 -6.00
C GLU A 135 -14.04 12.39 -6.35
N GLU A 136 -13.52 12.69 -7.54
CA GLU A 136 -12.22 12.15 -8.00
C GLU A 136 -11.08 12.45 -7.02
N ASP A 137 -11.00 13.69 -6.52
CA ASP A 137 -9.99 14.11 -5.53
C ASP A 137 -10.08 13.29 -4.24
N ALA A 138 -11.29 12.90 -3.81
CA ALA A 138 -11.49 12.09 -2.62
C ALA A 138 -11.03 10.64 -2.83
N VAL A 139 -11.27 10.08 -4.02
CA VAL A 139 -10.82 8.74 -4.41
C VAL A 139 -9.28 8.68 -4.49
N VAL A 140 -8.67 9.69 -5.10
CA VAL A 140 -7.20 9.81 -5.13
C VAL A 140 -6.65 9.92 -3.71
N ALA A 141 -7.25 10.76 -2.86
CA ALA A 141 -6.81 10.90 -1.48
C ALA A 141 -6.92 9.60 -0.67
N GLN A 142 -7.98 8.80 -0.90
CA GLN A 142 -8.12 7.47 -0.28
C GLN A 142 -6.96 6.54 -0.67
N TYR A 143 -6.59 6.51 -1.96
CA TYR A 143 -5.49 5.67 -2.41
C TYR A 143 -4.13 6.17 -1.91
N VAL A 144 -3.90 7.49 -1.85
CA VAL A 144 -2.70 8.06 -1.22
C VAL A 144 -2.61 7.66 0.26
N GLY A 145 -3.73 7.69 0.99
CA GLY A 145 -3.80 7.21 2.38
C GLY A 145 -3.46 5.72 2.50
N TYR A 146 -3.86 4.90 1.52
CA TYR A 146 -3.46 3.49 1.45
C TYR A 146 -1.95 3.34 1.24
N VAL A 147 -1.36 4.04 0.26
CA VAL A 147 0.10 3.98 0.03
C VAL A 147 0.87 4.42 1.27
N LYS A 148 0.42 5.50 1.93
CA LYS A 148 0.97 5.96 3.21
C LYS A 148 0.90 4.86 4.27
N THR A 149 -0.27 4.23 4.47
CA THR A 149 -0.46 3.13 5.42
C THR A 149 0.50 1.97 5.15
N GLN A 150 0.68 1.58 3.88
CA GLN A 150 1.60 0.49 3.53
C GLN A 150 3.05 0.86 3.87
N THR A 151 3.50 2.10 3.61
CA THR A 151 4.86 2.53 4.02
C THR A 151 5.05 2.55 5.55
N GLU A 152 4.02 2.93 6.31
CA GLU A 152 4.03 2.90 7.77
C GLU A 152 4.09 1.48 8.35
N GLU A 153 3.49 0.51 7.66
CA GLU A 153 3.54 -0.91 8.01
C GLU A 153 4.85 -1.58 7.56
N LEU A 154 5.44 -1.13 6.47
CA LEU A 154 6.70 -1.63 5.92
C LEU A 154 7.88 -1.38 6.86
N VAL A 155 8.01 -0.17 7.40
CA VAL A 155 9.16 0.25 8.24
C VAL A 155 9.50 -0.75 9.36
N PRO A 156 8.59 -1.10 10.30
CA PRO A 156 8.95 -2.00 11.40
C PRO A 156 9.28 -3.43 10.93
N GLN A 157 8.75 -3.88 9.79
CA GLN A 157 9.06 -5.20 9.24
C GLN A 157 10.46 -5.23 8.64
N VAL A 158 10.83 -4.19 7.89
CA VAL A 158 12.19 -4.01 7.36
C VAL A 158 13.20 -3.85 8.50
N GLU A 159 12.87 -3.08 9.54
CA GLU A 159 13.73 -2.95 10.73
C GLU A 159 13.98 -4.31 11.40
N ALA A 160 12.95 -5.15 11.56
CA ALA A 160 13.08 -6.49 12.14
C ALA A 160 13.93 -7.42 11.27
N PHE A 161 13.69 -7.42 9.95
CA PHE A 161 14.45 -8.18 8.97
C PHE A 161 15.93 -7.79 8.97
N VAL A 162 16.22 -6.49 8.87
CA VAL A 162 17.58 -5.95 8.86
C VAL A 162 18.29 -6.22 10.19
N ALA A 163 17.59 -6.11 11.32
CA ALA A 163 18.19 -6.41 12.63
C ALA A 163 18.66 -7.88 12.72
N ALA A 164 17.87 -8.83 12.22
CA ALA A 164 18.27 -10.24 12.15
C ALA A 164 19.48 -10.45 11.23
N TYR A 165 19.44 -9.86 10.03
CA TYR A 165 20.54 -9.94 9.05
C TYR A 165 21.86 -9.37 9.59
N GLN A 166 21.83 -8.18 10.19
CA GLN A 166 23.01 -7.53 10.78
C GLN A 166 23.55 -8.28 12.01
N ALA A 167 22.70 -9.01 12.74
CA ALA A 167 23.11 -9.87 13.86
C ALA A 167 23.76 -11.18 13.40
N GLY A 168 23.72 -11.49 12.09
CA GLY A 168 24.15 -12.78 11.55
C GLY A 168 23.17 -13.92 11.87
N ASP A 169 21.93 -13.60 12.24
CA ASP A 169 20.85 -14.57 12.41
C ASP A 169 20.19 -14.83 11.05
N ASP A 170 20.94 -15.51 10.17
CA ASP A 170 20.53 -15.76 8.79
C ASP A 170 19.25 -16.62 8.71
N GLU A 171 18.95 -17.45 9.71
CA GLU A 171 17.70 -18.24 9.74
C GLU A 171 16.48 -17.33 9.90
N THR A 172 16.50 -16.44 10.90
CA THR A 172 15.43 -15.47 11.11
C THR A 172 15.34 -14.47 9.96
N ALA A 173 16.49 -13.99 9.45
CA ALA A 173 16.50 -13.06 8.33
C ALA A 173 15.85 -13.67 7.06
N ARG A 174 16.18 -14.92 6.73
CA ARG A 174 15.56 -15.61 5.57
C ARG A 174 14.04 -15.81 5.75
N GLN A 175 13.56 -16.05 6.97
CA GLN A 175 12.12 -16.15 7.26
C GLN A 175 11.41 -14.80 7.11
N LEU A 176 12.05 -13.71 7.53
CA LEU A 176 11.48 -12.37 7.47
C LEU A 176 11.58 -11.74 6.08
N PHE A 177 12.52 -12.16 5.23
CA PHE A 177 12.74 -11.59 3.91
C PHE A 177 11.45 -11.44 3.06
N PRO A 178 10.67 -12.50 2.78
CA PRO A 178 9.45 -12.34 1.98
C PRO A 178 8.36 -11.55 2.72
N ILE A 179 8.32 -11.63 4.05
CA ILE A 179 7.34 -10.90 4.87
C ILE A 179 7.59 -9.39 4.81
N ALA A 180 8.85 -8.99 4.92
CA ALA A 180 9.26 -7.59 4.89
C ALA A 180 9.05 -6.92 3.52
N ARG A 181 8.86 -7.69 2.44
CA ARG A 181 8.58 -7.18 1.10
C ARG A 181 7.09 -6.92 0.82
N ILE A 182 6.19 -7.60 1.53
CA ILE A 182 4.73 -7.61 1.23
C ILE A 182 4.17 -6.18 1.03
N ASN A 183 4.44 -5.27 1.97
CA ASN A 183 3.89 -3.93 1.89
C ASN A 183 4.50 -3.08 0.77
N TYR A 184 5.75 -3.34 0.38
CA TYR A 184 6.39 -2.67 -0.76
C TYR A 184 5.76 -3.15 -2.07
N GLU A 185 5.64 -4.46 -2.24
CA GLU A 185 5.04 -5.11 -3.42
C GLU A 185 3.56 -4.72 -3.62
N ARG A 186 2.84 -4.47 -2.52
CA ARG A 186 1.46 -3.94 -2.54
C ARG A 186 1.33 -2.51 -3.07
N ILE A 187 2.40 -1.70 -3.00
CA ILE A 187 2.41 -0.31 -3.48
C ILE A 187 3.27 -0.11 -4.72
N GLU A 188 3.83 -1.18 -5.26
CA GLU A 188 4.54 -1.17 -6.53
C GLU A 188 3.74 -0.60 -7.72
N PRO A 189 2.38 -0.61 -7.76
CA PRO A 189 1.64 0.15 -8.77
C PRO A 189 2.02 1.65 -8.81
N THR A 190 2.60 2.17 -7.74
CA THR A 190 3.04 3.58 -7.62
C THR A 190 4.56 3.74 -7.61
N ALA A 191 5.33 2.67 -7.82
CA ALA A 191 6.79 2.69 -7.69
C ALA A 191 7.48 3.72 -8.59
N GLU A 192 6.96 3.96 -9.80
CA GLU A 192 7.47 5.00 -10.70
C GLU A 192 7.51 6.40 -10.05
N GLN A 193 6.64 6.67 -9.07
CA GLN A 193 6.58 7.94 -8.36
C GLN A 193 7.64 8.07 -7.26
N PHE A 194 8.33 6.98 -6.89
CA PHE A 194 9.34 6.97 -5.83
C PHE A 194 10.74 7.35 -6.36
N GLY A 195 10.89 7.52 -7.68
CA GLY A 195 12.12 7.99 -8.31
C GLY A 195 13.34 7.16 -7.93
N ASP A 196 14.37 7.82 -7.37
CA ASP A 196 15.64 7.17 -7.01
C ASP A 196 15.53 6.20 -5.83
N LEU A 197 14.39 6.13 -5.12
CA LEU A 197 14.21 5.22 -3.98
C LEU A 197 13.91 3.79 -4.44
N ASP A 198 13.10 3.62 -5.48
CA ASP A 198 12.76 2.28 -5.98
C ASP A 198 14.01 1.47 -6.37
N PRO A 199 14.96 2.02 -7.16
CA PRO A 199 16.21 1.33 -7.44
C PRO A 199 17.08 1.01 -6.22
N LYS A 200 17.06 1.86 -5.18
CA LYS A 200 17.85 1.61 -3.98
C LYS A 200 17.26 0.51 -3.11
N ILE A 201 15.93 0.40 -3.11
CA ILE A 201 15.16 -0.52 -2.28
C ILE A 201 15.06 -1.89 -2.95
N ASP A 202 14.74 -1.96 -4.25
CA ASP A 202 14.24 -3.20 -4.86
C ASP A 202 14.80 -3.56 -6.24
N TYR A 203 15.83 -2.87 -6.75
CA TYR A 203 16.41 -3.31 -8.01
C TYR A 203 17.05 -4.70 -7.93
N ARG A 204 16.68 -5.53 -8.90
CA ARG A 204 17.42 -6.72 -9.26
C ARG A 204 18.78 -6.33 -9.85
N LYS A 205 19.76 -7.21 -9.67
CA LYS A 205 21.14 -6.99 -10.14
C LYS A 205 21.24 -6.65 -11.63
N PRO A 206 20.50 -7.29 -12.57
CA PRO A 206 20.52 -6.91 -13.97
C PRO A 206 20.12 -5.45 -14.21
N GLY A 207 19.06 -4.97 -13.55
CA GLY A 207 18.59 -3.58 -13.66
C GLY A 207 19.63 -2.58 -13.14
N ALA A 208 20.20 -2.83 -11.97
CA ALA A 208 21.27 -2.00 -11.41
C ALA A 208 22.49 -1.91 -12.36
N ILE A 209 22.84 -3.00 -13.05
CA ILE A 209 23.95 -3.02 -14.02
C ILE A 209 23.61 -2.23 -15.28
N GLU A 210 22.40 -2.42 -15.83
CA GLU A 210 21.95 -1.74 -17.05
C GLU A 210 21.98 -0.22 -16.88
N GLU A 211 21.57 0.26 -15.71
CA GLU A 211 21.52 1.69 -15.40
C GLU A 211 22.83 2.23 -14.80
N GLY A 212 23.79 1.36 -14.48
CA GLY A 212 25.05 1.75 -13.86
C GLY A 212 24.91 2.25 -12.42
N LEU A 213 23.90 1.75 -11.70
CA LEU A 213 23.61 2.04 -10.30
C LEU A 213 24.31 1.05 -9.36
N PRO A 214 24.55 1.43 -8.09
CA PRO A 214 24.95 0.48 -7.05
C PRO A 214 23.87 -0.59 -6.84
N PHE A 215 24.27 -1.85 -6.68
CA PHE A 215 23.35 -2.94 -6.31
C PHE A 215 23.18 -2.98 -4.78
N THR A 216 22.05 -2.46 -4.28
CA THR A 216 21.69 -2.33 -2.85
C THR A 216 20.33 -2.97 -2.57
N GLY A 217 19.70 -2.65 -1.43
CA GLY A 217 18.31 -3.01 -1.18
C GLY A 217 18.07 -4.48 -0.83
N PHE A 218 16.82 -4.91 -0.96
CA PHE A 218 16.34 -6.25 -0.65
C PHE A 218 17.14 -7.32 -1.40
N HIS A 219 17.26 -7.23 -2.72
CA HIS A 219 17.91 -8.26 -3.52
C HIS A 219 19.43 -8.33 -3.31
N ARG A 220 20.06 -7.22 -2.88
CA ARG A 220 21.46 -7.30 -2.44
C ARG A 220 21.60 -8.09 -1.15
N ILE A 221 20.67 -7.93 -0.21
CA ILE A 221 20.65 -8.72 1.03
C ILE A 221 20.30 -10.19 0.72
N GLU A 222 19.33 -10.43 -0.16
CA GLU A 222 18.97 -11.76 -0.66
C GLU A 222 20.20 -12.50 -1.22
N GLN A 223 20.99 -11.85 -2.08
CA GLN A 223 22.21 -12.43 -2.63
C GLN A 223 23.22 -12.86 -1.54
N ASP A 224 23.33 -12.12 -0.44
CA ASP A 224 24.23 -12.49 0.67
C ASP A 224 23.64 -13.61 1.53
N LEU A 225 22.34 -13.57 1.82
CA LEU A 225 21.64 -14.58 2.61
C LEU A 225 21.59 -15.94 1.89
N TRP A 226 21.50 -15.96 0.57
CA TRP A 226 21.47 -17.18 -0.26
C TRP A 226 22.70 -17.26 -1.19
N LEU A 227 23.88 -17.04 -0.61
CA LEU A 227 25.12 -16.92 -1.38
C LEU A 227 25.46 -18.17 -2.21
N ASP A 228 25.22 -19.37 -1.69
CA ASP A 228 25.53 -20.60 -2.43
C ASP A 228 24.63 -20.75 -3.67
N GLU A 229 23.34 -20.42 -3.52
CA GLU A 229 22.37 -20.36 -4.60
C GLU A 229 22.74 -19.26 -5.61
N ALA A 230 23.13 -18.08 -5.14
CA ALA A 230 23.59 -16.98 -5.98
C ALA A 230 24.84 -17.34 -6.80
N ILE A 231 25.82 -18.00 -6.17
CA ILE A 231 27.01 -18.52 -6.85
C ILE A 231 26.61 -19.54 -7.91
N ALA A 232 25.69 -20.47 -7.60
CA ALA A 232 25.24 -21.48 -8.54
C ALA A 232 24.53 -20.84 -9.75
N ASN A 233 23.59 -19.92 -9.51
CA ASN A 233 22.81 -19.22 -10.52
C ASN A 233 23.72 -18.41 -11.47
N TYR A 234 24.63 -17.59 -10.95
CA TYR A 234 25.56 -16.78 -11.76
C TYR A 234 26.78 -17.54 -12.30
N SER A 235 26.88 -18.85 -12.06
CA SER A 235 27.88 -19.72 -12.69
C SER A 235 27.34 -20.45 -13.94
N THR A 236 26.09 -20.19 -14.32
CA THR A 236 25.48 -20.73 -15.55
C THR A 236 26.08 -20.03 -16.79
N PRO A 237 26.26 -20.73 -17.92
CA PRO A 237 26.80 -20.13 -19.15
C PRO A 237 26.02 -18.90 -19.63
N GLU A 238 24.71 -18.88 -19.41
CA GLU A 238 23.82 -17.78 -19.79
C GLU A 238 24.11 -16.51 -18.97
N LYS A 239 24.48 -16.67 -17.70
CA LYS A 239 24.71 -15.57 -16.73
C LYS A 239 26.19 -15.25 -16.50
N ASP A 240 27.11 -15.87 -17.24
CA ASP A 240 28.57 -15.66 -17.10
C ASP A 240 29.04 -14.21 -17.36
N HIS A 241 28.19 -13.38 -17.97
CA HIS A 241 28.48 -11.98 -18.25
C HIS A 241 28.24 -11.04 -17.05
N TYR A 242 27.54 -11.48 -15.99
CA TYR A 242 27.33 -10.66 -14.81
C TYR A 242 28.62 -10.53 -13.96
N PRO A 243 28.91 -9.36 -13.38
CA PRO A 243 30.00 -9.19 -12.43
C PRO A 243 29.86 -10.15 -11.25
N LYS A 244 30.97 -10.74 -10.79
CA LYS A 244 31.00 -11.73 -9.71
C LYS A 244 31.75 -11.24 -8.46
N ASP A 245 32.08 -9.94 -8.41
CA ASP A 245 32.90 -9.33 -7.36
C ASP A 245 32.22 -9.31 -5.97
N ASP A 246 30.89 -9.39 -5.98
CA ASP A 246 29.95 -9.43 -4.86
C ASP A 246 29.54 -10.86 -4.44
N LEU A 247 29.89 -11.89 -5.22
CA LEU A 247 29.61 -13.31 -4.91
C LEU A 247 30.61 -13.89 -3.91
N LYS A 248 30.70 -13.25 -2.76
CA LYS A 248 31.49 -13.65 -1.60
C LYS A 248 30.74 -13.22 -0.33
N PRO A 249 30.94 -13.90 0.81
CA PRO A 249 30.28 -13.51 2.04
C PRO A 249 30.64 -12.08 2.42
N LEU A 250 29.64 -11.28 2.76
CA LEU A 250 29.86 -9.95 3.30
C LEU A 250 30.44 -10.01 4.71
N THR A 251 31.27 -9.02 5.04
CA THR A 251 31.71 -8.77 6.41
C THR A 251 30.56 -8.21 7.26
N PRO A 252 30.61 -8.34 8.60
CA PRO A 252 29.62 -7.71 9.47
C PRO A 252 29.46 -6.20 9.23
N GLU A 253 30.55 -5.50 8.90
CA GLU A 253 30.53 -4.07 8.58
C GLU A 253 29.77 -3.79 7.27
N GLU A 254 30.00 -4.58 6.21
CA GLU A 254 29.28 -4.45 4.93
C GLU A 254 27.80 -4.82 5.07
N ARG A 255 27.48 -5.88 5.82
CA ARG A 255 26.08 -6.22 6.15
C ARG A 255 25.39 -5.07 6.88
N LYS A 256 26.10 -4.45 7.83
CA LYS A 256 25.59 -3.29 8.56
C LYS A 256 25.31 -2.12 7.61
N GLU A 257 26.25 -1.78 6.74
CA GLU A 257 26.10 -0.68 5.78
C GLU A 257 24.87 -0.87 4.88
N ILE A 258 24.71 -2.06 4.28
CA ILE A 258 23.59 -2.34 3.37
C ILE A 258 22.25 -2.36 4.13
N GLY A 259 22.23 -2.98 5.32
CA GLY A 259 21.03 -3.01 6.15
C GLY A 259 20.60 -1.62 6.63
N ASP A 260 21.55 -0.81 7.11
CA ASP A 260 21.28 0.57 7.53
C ASP A 260 20.75 1.40 6.35
N GLN A 261 21.30 1.20 5.15
CA GLN A 261 20.86 1.88 3.93
C GLN A 261 19.41 1.52 3.59
N LEU A 262 19.04 0.23 3.58
CA LEU A 262 17.66 -0.19 3.32
C LEU A 262 16.66 0.40 4.33
N VAL A 263 17.00 0.40 5.63
CA VAL A 263 16.14 1.04 6.65
C VAL A 263 16.01 2.53 6.40
N ALA A 264 17.10 3.21 6.00
CA ALA A 264 17.06 4.64 5.69
C ALA A 264 16.19 4.93 4.47
N ASP A 265 16.36 4.19 3.38
CA ASP A 265 15.60 4.38 2.14
C ASP A 265 14.10 4.13 2.35
N VAL A 266 13.72 3.10 3.12
CA VAL A 266 12.32 2.83 3.46
C VAL A 266 11.71 3.91 4.38
N ASN A 267 12.52 4.49 5.28
CA ASN A 267 12.07 5.64 6.06
C ASN A 267 11.92 6.91 5.21
N GLU A 268 12.82 7.12 4.25
CA GLU A 268 12.73 8.22 3.29
C GLU A 268 11.48 8.07 2.40
N LEU A 269 11.19 6.86 1.92
CA LEU A 269 9.94 6.54 1.19
C LEU A 269 8.70 6.88 2.02
N LYS A 270 8.66 6.46 3.29
CA LYS A 270 7.55 6.79 4.21
C LYS A 270 7.39 8.30 4.38
N ASP A 271 8.49 9.04 4.53
CA ASP A 271 8.46 10.50 4.67
C ASP A 271 8.06 11.20 3.36
N GLU A 272 8.47 10.68 2.21
CA GLU A 272 8.10 11.18 0.88
C GLU A 272 6.61 11.00 0.61
N VAL A 273 6.06 9.80 0.82
CA VAL A 273 4.63 9.53 0.65
C VAL A 273 3.76 10.33 1.64
N ALA A 274 4.26 10.60 2.85
CA ALA A 274 3.58 11.45 3.82
C ALA A 274 3.66 12.96 3.50
N SER A 275 4.47 13.36 2.52
CA SER A 275 4.62 14.75 2.11
C SER A 275 3.32 15.27 1.48
N PRO A 276 2.89 16.51 1.76
CA PRO A 276 1.77 17.13 1.04
C PRO A 276 2.07 17.35 -0.46
N ASP A 277 3.33 17.22 -0.87
CA ASP A 277 3.75 17.32 -2.27
C ASP A 277 3.66 15.97 -3.02
N PHE A 278 3.47 14.85 -2.31
CA PHE A 278 3.21 13.55 -2.93
C PHE A 278 1.77 13.52 -3.43
N THR A 279 1.60 13.39 -4.74
CA THR A 279 0.30 13.40 -5.38
C THR A 279 0.24 12.30 -6.43
N LEU A 280 -0.90 11.64 -6.51
CA LEU A 280 -1.22 10.70 -7.58
C LEU A 280 -2.36 11.25 -8.41
N THR A 281 -2.46 10.79 -9.65
CA THR A 281 -3.63 10.97 -10.51
C THR A 281 -4.41 9.67 -10.61
N LEU A 282 -5.67 9.72 -11.08
CA LEU A 282 -6.43 8.50 -11.40
C LEU A 282 -5.70 7.62 -12.43
N ALA A 283 -4.95 8.22 -13.35
CA ALA A 283 -4.15 7.49 -14.33
C ALA A 283 -3.01 6.75 -13.63
N ASP A 284 -2.25 7.41 -12.75
CA ASP A 284 -1.16 6.76 -12.01
C ASP A 284 -1.66 5.54 -11.23
N ILE A 285 -2.83 5.64 -10.59
CA ILE A 285 -3.46 4.54 -9.84
C ILE A 285 -3.85 3.37 -10.76
N THR A 286 -4.57 3.68 -11.84
CA THR A 286 -5.19 2.63 -12.69
C THR A 286 -4.22 2.04 -13.71
N GLU A 287 -3.36 2.85 -14.31
CA GLU A 287 -2.32 2.41 -15.23
C GLU A 287 -1.20 1.70 -14.48
N GLY A 288 -0.83 2.19 -13.29
CA GLY A 288 0.13 1.53 -12.41
C GLY A 288 -0.30 0.12 -12.02
N ALA A 289 -1.56 -0.05 -11.57
CA ALA A 289 -2.10 -1.37 -11.24
C ALA A 289 -2.10 -2.33 -12.43
N LYS A 290 -2.35 -1.81 -13.64
CA LYS A 290 -2.34 -2.57 -14.87
C LYS A 290 -0.92 -2.91 -15.34
N GLY A 291 0.02 -1.98 -15.20
CA GLY A 291 1.44 -2.17 -15.50
C GLY A 291 2.05 -3.25 -14.62
N LEU A 292 1.74 -3.22 -13.32
CA LEU A 292 2.20 -4.23 -12.37
C LEU A 292 1.73 -5.65 -12.76
N LEU A 293 0.44 -5.82 -13.08
CA LEU A 293 -0.06 -7.14 -13.49
C LEU A 293 0.56 -7.63 -14.81
N ASP A 294 0.87 -6.72 -15.73
CA ASP A 294 1.60 -7.07 -16.96
C ASP A 294 3.03 -7.50 -16.67
N GLU A 295 3.72 -6.83 -15.73
CA GLU A 295 5.07 -7.17 -15.30
C GLU A 295 5.12 -8.55 -14.63
N VAL A 296 4.17 -8.85 -13.75
CA VAL A 296 4.07 -10.18 -13.14
C VAL A 296 3.82 -11.25 -14.21
N ALA A 297 3.04 -10.95 -15.24
CA ALA A 297 2.73 -11.89 -16.33
C ALA A 297 3.85 -12.01 -17.38
N ALA A 298 4.78 -11.06 -17.43
CA ALA A 298 5.75 -10.97 -18.52
C ALA A 298 6.79 -12.10 -18.45
N PRO A 299 7.14 -12.73 -19.58
CA PRO A 299 8.15 -13.80 -19.64
C PRO A 299 9.58 -13.30 -19.39
N ASP A 300 9.79 -11.99 -19.45
CA ASP A 300 10.99 -11.25 -19.08
C ASP A 300 10.78 -10.38 -17.82
N GLY A 301 9.60 -10.48 -17.19
CA GLY A 301 9.28 -9.86 -15.90
C GLY A 301 9.37 -10.86 -14.75
N LYS A 302 8.40 -10.85 -13.83
CA LYS A 302 8.49 -11.67 -12.61
C LYS A 302 8.11 -13.15 -12.81
N LEU A 303 7.30 -13.47 -13.83
CA LEU A 303 6.77 -14.83 -14.07
C LEU A 303 7.83 -15.96 -14.07
N PRO A 304 9.06 -15.79 -14.59
CA PRO A 304 10.03 -16.89 -14.60
C PRO A 304 10.64 -17.19 -13.22
N GLY A 305 10.35 -16.36 -12.20
CA GLY A 305 10.94 -16.45 -10.87
C GLY A 305 12.25 -15.67 -10.77
N GLU A 306 12.31 -14.55 -11.48
CA GLU A 306 13.50 -13.69 -11.52
C GLU A 306 13.44 -12.58 -10.47
N GLU A 307 12.33 -12.44 -9.75
CA GLU A 307 12.23 -11.44 -8.68
C GLU A 307 13.09 -11.87 -7.50
N ASN A 308 12.81 -13.08 -6.99
CA ASN A 308 13.58 -13.66 -5.90
C ASN A 308 14.46 -14.78 -6.45
N GLU A 309 15.49 -14.38 -7.22
CA GLU A 309 16.37 -15.29 -7.97
C GLU A 309 17.03 -16.38 -7.10
N PHE A 310 17.14 -16.17 -5.78
CA PHE A 310 17.84 -17.07 -4.85
C PHE A 310 16.92 -17.60 -3.75
N ALA A 311 16.04 -16.76 -3.21
CA ALA A 311 15.11 -17.14 -2.15
C ALA A 311 13.91 -17.91 -2.67
N HIS A 312 13.55 -17.72 -3.95
CA HIS A 312 12.41 -18.36 -4.62
C HIS A 312 11.07 -18.12 -3.89
N THR A 313 10.89 -16.93 -3.34
CA THR A 313 9.70 -16.50 -2.59
C THR A 313 8.71 -15.69 -3.44
N ASP A 314 8.80 -15.76 -4.76
CA ASP A 314 8.06 -14.91 -5.71
C ASP A 314 6.53 -14.96 -5.55
N LEU A 315 5.98 -16.02 -4.95
CA LEU A 315 4.54 -16.12 -4.68
C LEU A 315 4.04 -15.18 -3.57
N TYR A 316 4.91 -14.75 -2.66
CA TYR A 316 4.59 -13.66 -1.73
C TYR A 316 4.39 -12.36 -2.51
N ASP A 317 5.36 -12.04 -3.37
CA ASP A 317 5.36 -10.82 -4.19
C ASP A 317 4.18 -10.83 -5.17
N PHE A 318 3.92 -11.94 -5.87
CA PHE A 318 2.78 -12.05 -6.79
C PHE A 318 1.45 -11.83 -6.07
N THR A 319 1.31 -12.39 -4.87
CA THR A 319 0.09 -12.22 -4.07
C THR A 319 -0.06 -10.76 -3.66
N ALA A 320 1.01 -10.15 -3.15
CA ALA A 320 1.03 -8.73 -2.76
C ALA A 320 0.76 -7.79 -3.94
N ASN A 321 1.31 -8.07 -5.12
CA ASN A 321 1.05 -7.31 -6.34
C ASN A 321 -0.42 -7.37 -6.77
N VAL A 322 -1.02 -8.57 -6.74
CA VAL A 322 -2.44 -8.74 -7.08
C VAL A 322 -3.34 -8.08 -6.03
N GLU A 323 -2.99 -8.13 -4.74
CA GLU A 323 -3.66 -7.37 -3.68
C GLU A 323 -3.58 -5.86 -3.92
N GLY A 324 -2.40 -5.32 -4.22
CA GLY A 324 -2.21 -3.91 -4.55
C GLY A 324 -3.04 -3.45 -5.75
N ALA A 325 -3.05 -4.27 -6.81
CA ALA A 325 -3.89 -4.01 -7.98
C ALA A 325 -5.40 -4.08 -7.66
N GLN A 326 -5.82 -4.97 -6.76
CA GLN A 326 -7.21 -5.03 -6.30
C GLN A 326 -7.59 -3.79 -5.51
N VAL A 327 -6.73 -3.31 -4.60
CA VAL A 327 -6.98 -2.07 -3.84
C VAL A 327 -7.13 -0.87 -4.78
N ALA A 328 -6.28 -0.76 -5.81
CA ALA A 328 -6.40 0.28 -6.82
C ALA A 328 -7.76 0.23 -7.54
N PHE A 329 -8.21 -0.97 -7.94
CA PHE A 329 -9.53 -1.17 -8.53
C PHE A 329 -10.67 -0.83 -7.56
N ASP A 330 -10.65 -1.36 -6.34
CA ASP A 330 -11.70 -1.16 -5.35
C ASP A 330 -11.84 0.32 -4.97
N THR A 331 -10.73 1.05 -4.90
CA THR A 331 -10.73 2.48 -4.62
C THR A 331 -11.46 3.27 -5.70
N VAL A 332 -11.26 2.94 -6.99
CA VAL A 332 -11.90 3.65 -8.10
C VAL A 332 -13.25 3.05 -8.52
N ARG A 333 -13.67 1.92 -7.93
CA ARG A 333 -14.90 1.19 -8.30
C ARG A 333 -16.13 2.09 -8.33
N GLY A 334 -16.31 2.92 -7.30
CA GLY A 334 -17.48 3.81 -7.22
C GLY A 334 -17.54 4.84 -8.35
N LEU A 335 -16.38 5.32 -8.84
CA LEU A 335 -16.32 6.19 -10.02
C LEU A 335 -16.65 5.41 -11.29
N LEU A 336 -16.09 4.20 -11.43
CA LEU A 336 -16.36 3.33 -12.57
C LEU A 336 -17.87 3.03 -12.71
N GLU A 337 -18.51 2.63 -11.63
CA GLU A 337 -19.95 2.34 -11.60
C GLU A 337 -20.79 3.59 -11.88
N ALA A 338 -20.44 4.74 -11.26
CA ALA A 338 -21.12 6.01 -11.53
C ALA A 338 -21.01 6.45 -13.02
N ASN A 339 -19.96 6.01 -13.71
CA ASN A 339 -19.74 6.25 -15.14
C ASN A 339 -20.38 5.17 -16.05
N GLY A 340 -21.17 4.24 -15.51
CA GLY A 340 -21.83 3.17 -16.27
C GLY A 340 -20.94 1.96 -16.57
N GLY A 341 -19.91 1.74 -15.74
CA GLY A 341 -18.94 0.65 -15.85
C GLY A 341 -19.27 -0.59 -15.03
N GLU A 342 -20.54 -0.83 -14.65
CA GLU A 342 -20.94 -1.91 -13.75
C GLU A 342 -20.59 -3.31 -14.31
N ASP A 343 -20.73 -3.50 -15.62
CA ASP A 343 -20.33 -4.77 -16.28
C ASP A 343 -18.80 -4.98 -16.21
N LEU A 344 -18.01 -3.92 -16.29
CA LEU A 344 -16.56 -4.00 -16.15
C LEU A 344 -16.17 -4.28 -14.69
N ALA A 345 -16.80 -3.61 -13.72
CA ALA A 345 -16.59 -3.85 -12.30
C ALA A 345 -16.85 -5.32 -11.94
N LYS A 346 -17.98 -5.87 -12.40
CA LYS A 346 -18.31 -7.28 -12.20
C LYS A 346 -17.30 -8.22 -12.87
N GLN A 347 -16.83 -7.89 -14.07
CA GLN A 347 -15.81 -8.69 -14.74
C GLN A 347 -14.51 -8.71 -13.95
N LEU A 348 -14.10 -7.58 -13.38
CA LEU A 348 -12.90 -7.46 -12.55
C LEU A 348 -13.06 -8.27 -11.26
N ASP A 349 -14.21 -8.21 -10.58
CA ASP A 349 -14.52 -9.03 -9.41
C ASP A 349 -14.31 -10.53 -9.68
N GLU A 350 -14.88 -11.03 -10.77
CA GLU A 350 -14.76 -12.43 -11.17
C GLU A 350 -13.29 -12.81 -11.47
N ARG A 351 -12.49 -11.89 -12.01
CA ARG A 351 -11.09 -12.16 -12.37
C ARG A 351 -10.16 -12.09 -11.18
N PHE A 352 -10.34 -11.15 -10.26
CA PHE A 352 -9.59 -11.12 -9.01
C PHE A 352 -9.90 -12.35 -8.17
N ALA A 353 -11.18 -12.71 -8.00
CA ALA A 353 -11.57 -13.92 -7.27
C ALA A 353 -10.95 -15.20 -7.87
N ASP A 354 -10.97 -15.33 -9.20
CA ASP A 354 -10.32 -16.44 -9.91
C ASP A 354 -8.79 -16.48 -9.70
N MET A 355 -8.13 -15.32 -9.65
CA MET A 355 -6.68 -15.21 -9.46
C MET A 355 -6.29 -15.57 -8.02
N PHE A 356 -6.97 -14.99 -7.01
CA PHE A 356 -6.72 -15.32 -5.61
C PHE A 356 -6.99 -16.79 -5.32
N ALA A 357 -8.09 -17.36 -5.85
CA ALA A 357 -8.37 -18.78 -5.69
C ALA A 357 -7.27 -19.68 -6.28
N LEU A 358 -6.55 -19.24 -7.31
CA LEU A 358 -5.37 -19.95 -7.82
C LEU A 358 -4.15 -19.74 -6.91
N LEU A 359 -3.87 -18.51 -6.49
CA LEU A 359 -2.74 -18.19 -5.60
C LEU A 359 -2.83 -18.96 -4.27
N GLU A 360 -4.02 -19.05 -3.69
CA GLU A 360 -4.30 -19.82 -2.47
C GLU A 360 -3.93 -21.32 -2.60
N THR A 361 -3.87 -21.87 -3.82
CA THR A 361 -3.43 -23.26 -4.01
C THR A 361 -1.93 -23.47 -3.77
N TYR A 362 -1.16 -22.38 -3.77
CA TYR A 362 0.27 -22.37 -3.52
C TYR A 362 0.65 -22.03 -2.07
N GLY A 363 -0.30 -21.49 -1.28
CA GLY A 363 -0.11 -21.17 0.13
C GLY A 363 -0.81 -19.87 0.56
N SER A 364 -0.33 -19.31 1.67
CA SER A 364 -0.81 -18.04 2.24
C SER A 364 0.30 -17.36 3.05
N TYR A 365 0.11 -16.10 3.45
CA TYR A 365 1.08 -15.42 4.32
C TYR A 365 1.23 -16.11 5.69
N ASP A 366 0.15 -16.70 6.23
CA ASP A 366 0.14 -17.36 7.54
C ASP A 366 0.79 -18.75 7.51
N GLU A 367 0.50 -19.55 6.49
CA GLU A 367 1.03 -20.92 6.36
C GLU A 367 2.38 -20.97 5.63
N GLY A 368 2.69 -19.90 4.91
CA GLY A 368 3.77 -19.82 3.93
C GLY A 368 3.35 -20.32 2.56
N PHE A 369 4.06 -19.84 1.54
CA PHE A 369 3.93 -20.32 0.16
C PHE A 369 4.96 -21.40 -0.17
N VAL A 370 4.66 -22.25 -1.15
CA VAL A 370 5.69 -23.12 -1.75
C VAL A 370 6.77 -22.27 -2.42
N PHE A 371 8.00 -22.77 -2.47
CA PHE A 371 9.07 -22.09 -3.22
C PHE A 371 8.82 -22.14 -4.72
N TYR A 372 9.07 -21.03 -5.42
CA TYR A 372 8.70 -20.86 -6.82
C TYR A 372 9.50 -21.72 -7.80
N ASP A 373 10.70 -22.17 -7.41
CA ASP A 373 11.48 -23.17 -8.13
C ASP A 373 10.78 -24.55 -8.18
N THR A 374 9.82 -24.80 -7.28
CA THR A 374 8.97 -26.00 -7.29
C THR A 374 7.73 -25.86 -8.17
N VAL A 375 7.38 -24.65 -8.61
CA VAL A 375 6.25 -24.38 -9.49
C VAL A 375 6.65 -24.69 -10.93
N ASP A 376 6.07 -25.75 -11.49
CA ASP A 376 6.46 -26.23 -12.81
C ASP A 376 5.95 -25.36 -13.98
N GLN A 377 6.44 -25.60 -15.19
CA GLN A 377 6.05 -24.81 -16.36
C GLN A 377 4.54 -24.84 -16.66
N GLN A 378 3.84 -25.94 -16.35
CA GLN A 378 2.40 -26.02 -16.56
C GLN A 378 1.68 -25.07 -15.59
N GLN A 379 2.08 -25.09 -14.32
CA GLN A 379 1.57 -24.20 -13.29
C GLN A 379 1.89 -22.72 -13.59
N ARG A 380 3.13 -22.42 -14.03
CA ARG A 380 3.50 -21.06 -14.48
C ARG A 380 2.65 -20.58 -15.66
N ASN A 381 2.34 -21.46 -16.61
CA ASN A 381 1.44 -21.11 -17.72
C ASN A 381 0.01 -20.84 -17.24
N GLU A 382 -0.45 -21.53 -16.19
CA GLU A 382 -1.77 -21.30 -15.59
C GLU A 382 -1.83 -19.95 -14.86
N LEU A 383 -0.80 -19.62 -14.07
CA LEU A 383 -0.61 -18.29 -13.47
C LEU A 383 -0.64 -17.20 -14.55
N ALA A 384 0.19 -17.35 -15.60
CA ALA A 384 0.25 -16.40 -16.70
C ALA A 384 -1.10 -16.22 -17.41
N ALA A 385 -1.85 -17.30 -17.60
CA ALA A 385 -3.17 -17.25 -18.24
C ALA A 385 -4.19 -16.51 -17.36
N LYS A 386 -4.18 -16.72 -16.04
CA LYS A 386 -5.05 -15.98 -15.10
C LYS A 386 -4.68 -14.51 -15.00
N LEU A 387 -3.39 -14.19 -14.90
CA LEU A 387 -2.90 -12.81 -14.92
C LEU A 387 -3.30 -12.11 -16.22
N THR A 388 -3.08 -12.73 -17.38
CA THR A 388 -3.51 -12.17 -18.67
C THR A 388 -5.02 -11.93 -18.72
N ALA A 389 -5.81 -12.87 -18.19
CA ALA A 389 -7.26 -12.74 -18.15
C ALA A 389 -7.75 -11.64 -17.21
N LEU A 390 -6.96 -11.27 -16.19
CA LEU A 390 -7.20 -10.15 -15.28
C LEU A 390 -6.69 -8.82 -15.87
N SER A 391 -5.51 -8.81 -16.50
CA SER A 391 -4.93 -7.63 -17.16
C SER A 391 -5.81 -7.08 -18.30
N GLU A 392 -6.53 -7.94 -19.03
CA GLU A 392 -7.39 -7.52 -20.14
C GLU A 392 -8.53 -6.56 -19.70
N PRO A 393 -9.39 -6.90 -18.71
CA PRO A 393 -10.35 -5.92 -18.19
C PRO A 393 -9.67 -4.76 -17.46
N MET A 394 -8.56 -4.98 -16.73
CA MET A 394 -7.83 -3.89 -16.07
C MET A 394 -7.35 -2.83 -17.07
N SER A 395 -7.02 -3.21 -18.31
CA SER A 395 -6.63 -2.26 -19.36
C SER A 395 -7.73 -1.26 -19.75
N LYS A 396 -8.97 -1.49 -19.32
CA LYS A 396 -10.14 -0.62 -19.60
C LYS A 396 -10.47 0.26 -18.41
N LEU A 397 -9.84 0.05 -17.26
CA LEU A 397 -10.19 0.70 -15.99
C LEU A 397 -9.99 2.22 -16.08
N THR A 398 -8.81 2.68 -16.53
CA THR A 398 -8.49 4.11 -16.67
C THR A 398 -9.54 4.84 -17.52
N ALA A 399 -9.89 4.27 -18.67
CA ALA A 399 -10.89 4.85 -19.58
C ALA A 399 -12.32 4.80 -19.00
N GLY A 400 -12.60 3.88 -18.08
CA GLY A 400 -13.90 3.79 -17.41
C GLY A 400 -14.07 4.78 -16.26
N VAL A 401 -12.97 5.20 -15.62
CA VAL A 401 -13.02 6.11 -14.44
C VAL A 401 -12.81 7.58 -14.81
N VAL A 402 -12.02 7.88 -15.84
CA VAL A 402 -11.82 9.24 -16.32
C VAL A 402 -13.05 9.66 -17.15
N GLN A 403 -13.80 10.67 -16.70
CA GLN A 403 -14.89 11.22 -17.49
C GLN A 403 -14.35 11.81 -18.83
N GLY A 404 -15.02 11.48 -19.94
CA GLY A 404 -14.73 12.05 -21.26
C GLY A 404 -15.21 13.48 -21.47
#